data_AF-A0A7C3U8Q2-F1
#
_entry.id   AF-A0A7C3U8Q2-F1
#
_cell.length_a   1.000
_cell.length_b   1.000
_cell.length_c   1.000
_cell.angle_alpha   90.00
_cell.angle_beta   90.00
_cell.angle_gamma   90.00
#
_symmetry.space_group_name_H-M   'P 1'
#
loop_
_entity.id
_entity.type
_entity.pdbx_description
1 polymer ?
#
loop_
_entity_poly.entity_id
_entity_poly.type
_entity_poly.pdbx_seq_one_letter_code
_entity_poly.pdbx_strand_id
1 'polypeptide(L)'
;MSISNRLYKLIKKYEMVNWFGIARRAIIREILSIKAEKEGLRREELLLLMEMEGIDLPEEKKASISEEKLQARMKERERRRLERLKKVGL
;
A
#
# COMPACT_ATOMS: atom_id res chain seq x y z
N MET A 1 -9.93 -13.85 -15.86
CA MET A 1 -10.29 -13.20 -14.57
C MET A 1 -11.74 -12.71 -14.68
N SER A 2 -12.71 -13.38 -14.06
CA SER A 2 -14.10 -12.92 -14.06
C SER A 2 -14.36 -11.99 -12.86
N ILE A 3 -15.10 -10.92 -13.08
CA ILE A 3 -15.54 -10.03 -12.00
C ILE A 3 -16.58 -10.80 -11.17
N SER A 4 -16.45 -10.78 -9.84
CA SER A 4 -17.40 -11.49 -8.99
C SER A 4 -18.83 -10.95 -9.20
N ASN A 5 -19.83 -11.84 -9.15
CA ASN A 5 -21.23 -11.48 -9.34
C ASN A 5 -21.70 -10.37 -8.36
N ARG A 6 -21.07 -10.30 -7.17
CA ARG A 6 -21.34 -9.25 -6.18
C ARG A 6 -20.78 -7.89 -6.61
N LEU A 7 -19.56 -7.86 -7.16
CA LEU A 7 -18.97 -6.64 -7.70
C LEU A 7 -19.75 -6.13 -8.90
N TYR A 8 -20.19 -7.03 -9.78
CA TYR A 8 -21.01 -6.68 -10.93
C TYR A 8 -22.34 -6.03 -10.52
N LYS A 9 -23.03 -6.60 -9.52
CA LYS A 9 -24.25 -6.00 -8.94
C LYS A 9 -24.00 -4.60 -8.37
N LEU A 10 -22.83 -4.37 -7.76
CA LEU A 10 -22.42 -3.07 -7.23
C LEU A 10 -22.16 -2.05 -8.35
N ILE A 11 -21.43 -2.45 -9.38
CA ILE A 11 -21.15 -1.62 -10.55
C ILE A 11 -22.45 -1.19 -11.22
N LYS A 12 -23.35 -2.14 -11.44
CA LYS A 12 -24.68 -1.89 -12.01
C LYS A 12 -25.56 -1.01 -11.14
N LYS A 13 -25.45 -1.12 -9.81
CA LYS A 13 -26.22 -0.30 -8.87
C LYS A 13 -25.76 1.17 -8.88
N TYR A 14 -24.48 1.43 -9.13
CA TYR A 14 -23.91 2.77 -9.16
C TYR A 14 -23.20 3.04 -10.49
N GLU A 15 -23.92 2.91 -11.61
CA GLU A 15 -23.34 3.06 -12.96
C GLU A 15 -22.72 4.44 -13.22
N MET A 16 -23.23 5.49 -12.58
CA MET A 16 -22.73 6.86 -12.74
C MET A 16 -21.37 7.10 -12.05
N VAL A 17 -20.89 6.13 -11.27
CA VAL A 17 -19.60 6.23 -10.59
C VAL A 17 -18.48 5.88 -11.56
N ASN A 18 -17.39 6.63 -11.53
CA ASN A 18 -16.18 6.31 -12.28
C ASN A 18 -15.44 5.10 -11.66
N TRP A 19 -15.92 3.90 -11.97
CA TRP A 19 -15.36 2.62 -11.49
C TRP A 19 -13.91 2.39 -11.93
N PHE A 20 -13.54 2.88 -13.11
CA PHE A 20 -12.17 2.82 -13.59
C PHE A 20 -11.24 3.66 -12.70
N GLY A 21 -11.65 4.87 -12.34
CA GLY A 21 -10.91 5.72 -11.41
C GLY A 21 -10.77 5.09 -10.02
N ILE A 22 -11.83 4.43 -9.52
CA ILE A 22 -11.78 3.69 -8.26
C ILE A 22 -10.79 2.53 -8.33
N ALA A 23 -10.84 1.71 -9.38
CA ALA A 23 -9.93 0.59 -9.57
C ALA A 23 -8.47 1.07 -9.68
N ARG A 24 -8.22 2.13 -10.45
CA ARG A 24 -6.89 2.73 -10.62
C ARG A 24 -6.32 3.17 -9.27
N ARG A 25 -7.09 3.91 -8.46
CA ARG A 25 -6.66 4.34 -7.12
C ARG A 25 -6.39 3.16 -6.19
N ALA A 26 -7.22 2.14 -6.22
CA ALA A 26 -7.03 0.93 -5.40
C ALA A 26 -5.72 0.20 -5.76
N ILE A 27 -5.42 0.07 -7.05
CA ILE A 27 -4.18 -0.57 -7.54
C ILE A 27 -2.95 0.25 -7.12
N ILE A 28 -2.97 1.56 -7.34
CA ILE A 28 -1.85 2.45 -6.98
C ILE A 28 -1.59 2.38 -5.47
N ARG A 29 -2.65 2.44 -4.65
CA ARG A 29 -2.55 2.33 -3.20
C ARG A 29 -1.88 1.02 -2.76
N GLU A 30 -2.23 -0.09 -3.39
CA GLU A 30 -1.64 -1.41 -3.08
C GLU A 30 -0.17 -1.47 -3.48
N ILE A 31 0.17 -0.97 -4.68
CA ILE A 31 1.54 -0.90 -5.17
C ILE A 31 2.42 -0.05 -4.25
N LEU A 32 1.94 1.14 -3.84
CA LEU A 32 2.64 2.02 -2.92
C LEU A 32 2.84 1.36 -1.56
N SER A 33 1.84 0.62 -1.05
CA SER A 33 1.95 -0.11 0.22
C SER A 33 2.99 -1.24 0.14
N ILE A 34 2.98 -2.01 -0.94
CA ILE A 34 3.99 -3.05 -1.19
C ILE A 34 5.38 -2.43 -1.32
N LYS A 35 5.50 -1.31 -2.03
CA LYS A 35 6.77 -0.59 -2.19
C LYS A 35 7.27 -0.06 -0.85
N ALA A 36 6.40 0.50 -0.01
CA ALA A 36 6.76 0.94 1.33
C ALA A 36 7.24 -0.21 2.22
N GLU A 37 6.61 -1.37 2.14
CA GLU A 37 7.06 -2.55 2.89
C GLU A 37 8.42 -3.08 2.39
N LYS A 38 8.61 -3.14 1.07
CA LYS A 38 9.86 -3.60 0.47
C LYS A 38 11.00 -2.62 0.68
N GLU A 39 10.75 -1.33 0.51
CA GLU A 39 11.75 -0.27 0.54
C GLU A 39 11.96 0.35 1.92
N GLY A 40 11.09 0.01 2.88
CA GLY A 40 11.16 0.55 4.22
C GLY A 40 10.87 2.05 4.26
N LEU A 41 9.97 2.53 3.40
CA LEU A 41 9.47 3.90 3.44
C LEU A 41 8.83 4.16 4.80
N ARG A 42 9.05 5.36 5.32
CA ARG A 42 8.34 5.86 6.49
C ARG A 42 6.88 6.11 6.14
N ARG A 43 6.05 6.14 7.18
CA ARG A 43 4.62 6.37 7.02
C ARG A 43 4.35 7.69 6.32
N GLU A 44 5.02 8.76 6.74
CA GLU A 44 4.94 10.09 6.14
C GLU A 44 5.25 10.08 4.63
N GLU A 45 6.31 9.36 4.23
CA GLU A 45 6.72 9.23 2.83
C GLU A 45 5.65 8.48 2.01
N LEU A 46 5.04 7.43 2.58
CA LEU A 46 3.93 6.71 1.96
C LEU A 46 2.66 7.58 1.84
N LEU A 47 2.34 8.36 2.88
CA LEU A 47 1.18 9.25 2.90
C LEU A 47 1.34 10.35 1.84
N LEU A 48 2.53 10.95 1.74
CA LEU A 48 2.85 11.94 0.71
C LEU A 48 2.67 11.36 -0.71
N LEU A 49 3.15 10.13 -0.95
CA LEU A 49 2.96 9.46 -2.24
C LEU A 49 1.49 9.18 -2.55
N MET A 50 0.67 8.87 -1.54
CA MET A 50 -0.78 8.69 -1.73
C MET A 50 -1.49 10.02 -2.01
N GLU A 51 -1.08 11.09 -1.35
CA GLU A 51 -1.62 12.44 -1.55
C GLU A 51 -1.31 12.98 -2.95
N MET A 52 -0.07 12.79 -3.44
CA MET A 52 0.34 13.13 -4.81
C MET A 52 -0.50 12.41 -5.89
N GLU A 53 -0.98 11.20 -5.58
CA GLU A 53 -1.84 10.41 -6.47
C GLU A 53 -3.35 10.71 -6.28
N GLY A 54 -3.70 11.68 -5.43
CA GLY A 54 -5.08 12.05 -5.13
C GLY A 54 -5.87 10.91 -4.48
N ILE A 55 -5.21 10.11 -3.65
CA ILE A 55 -5.80 8.97 -2.96
C ILE A 55 -6.10 9.39 -1.52
N ASP A 56 -7.40 9.42 -1.16
CA ASP A 56 -7.83 9.69 0.20
C ASP A 56 -7.23 8.67 1.18
N LEU A 57 -6.65 9.21 2.26
CA LEU A 57 -6.01 8.42 3.30
C LEU A 57 -7.07 7.77 4.19
N PRO A 58 -6.97 6.46 4.46
CA PRO A 58 -7.80 5.87 5.50
C PRO A 58 -7.45 6.50 6.85
N GLU A 59 -8.47 6.83 7.65
CA GLU A 59 -8.30 7.23 9.05
C GLU A 59 -7.40 6.23 9.81
N GLU A 60 -6.63 6.77 10.74
CA GLU A 60 -5.68 6.04 11.56
C GLU A 60 -6.35 4.94 12.38
N LYS A 61 -6.48 3.74 11.80
CA LYS A 61 -6.67 2.54 12.60
C LYS A 61 -5.35 2.24 13.28
N LYS A 62 -5.25 2.54 14.58
CA LYS A 62 -4.17 2.04 15.44
C LYS A 62 -4.18 0.52 15.36
N ALA A 63 -3.37 -0.05 14.48
CA ALA A 63 -3.18 -1.49 14.41
C ALA A 63 -2.44 -1.90 15.68
N SER A 64 -3.08 -2.69 16.54
CA SER A 64 -2.45 -3.34 17.69
C SER A 64 -1.52 -4.44 17.18
N ILE A 65 -0.32 -4.07 16.75
CA ILE A 65 0.74 -5.01 16.39
C ILE A 65 1.50 -5.35 17.67
N SER A 66 1.75 -6.65 17.92
CA SER A 66 2.60 -7.06 19.04
C SER A 66 4.04 -6.62 18.83
N GLU A 67 4.73 -6.30 19.91
CA GLU A 67 6.10 -5.80 19.90
C GLU A 67 7.07 -6.75 19.20
N GLU A 68 6.94 -8.06 19.42
CA GLU A 68 7.73 -9.10 18.76
C GLU A 68 7.60 -9.05 17.23
N LYS A 69 6.37 -8.84 16.74
CA LYS A 69 6.08 -8.75 15.31
C LYS A 69 6.62 -7.45 14.71
N LEU A 70 6.69 -6.40 15.52
CA LEU A 70 7.28 -5.12 15.16
C LEU A 70 8.81 -5.22 15.06
N GLN A 71 9.46 -5.85 16.04
CA GLN A 71 10.90 -6.12 16.05
C GLN A 71 11.34 -7.01 14.88
N ALA A 72 10.58 -8.07 14.57
CA ALA A 72 10.85 -8.94 13.42
C ALA A 72 10.82 -8.15 12.09
N ARG A 73 9.82 -7.26 11.93
CA ARG A 73 9.72 -6.39 10.75
C ARG A 73 10.88 -5.40 10.64
N MET A 74 11.35 -4.85 11.77
CA MET A 74 12.49 -3.94 11.79
C MET A 74 13.79 -4.65 11.38
N LYS A 75 14.06 -5.83 11.93
CA LYS A 75 15.25 -6.64 11.56
C LYS A 75 15.26 -6.99 10.07
N GLU A 76 14.12 -7.40 9.53
CA GLU A 76 13.99 -7.74 8.10
C GLU A 76 14.20 -6.52 7.19
N ARG A 77 13.72 -5.33 7.59
CA ARG A 77 13.98 -4.08 6.86
C ARG A 77 15.47 -3.75 6.84
N GLU A 78 16.13 -3.85 7.98
CA GLU A 78 17.56 -3.51 8.09
C GLU A 78 18.41 -4.47 7.24
N ARG A 79 18.07 -5.76 7.25
CA ARG A 79 18.68 -6.76 6.37
C ARG A 79 18.56 -6.37 4.90
N ARG A 80 17.37 -5.99 4.44
CA ARG A 80 17.12 -5.57 3.04
C ARG A 80 17.80 -4.26 2.67
N ARG A 81 18.03 -3.34 3.62
CA ARG A 81 18.79 -2.11 3.40
C ARG A 81 20.26 -2.43 3.19
N LEU A 82 20.84 -3.26 4.07
CA LEU A 82 22.23 -3.72 3.95
C LEU A 82 22.48 -4.49 2.65
N GLU A 83 21.57 -5.38 2.25
CA GLU A 83 21.66 -6.09 0.96
C GLU A 83 21.64 -5.13 -0.23
N ARG A 84 20.86 -4.05 -0.16
CA ARG A 84 20.83 -3.04 -1.20
C ARG A 84 22.11 -2.23 -1.24
N LEU A 85 22.60 -1.77 -0.09
CA LEU A 85 23.88 -1.05 0.01
C LEU A 85 25.05 -1.86 -0.57
N LYS A 86 25.11 -3.17 -0.27
CA LYS A 86 26.09 -4.08 -0.87
C LYS A 86 25.99 -4.16 -2.39
N LYS A 87 24.80 -4.04 -2.97
CA LYS A 87 24.59 -4.04 -4.42
C LYS A 87 24.99 -2.72 -5.09
N VAL A 88 25.00 -1.59 -4.36
CA VAL A 88 25.37 -0.27 -4.91
C VAL A 88 26.86 0.07 -4.72
N GLY A 89 27.65 -0.81 -4.09
CA GLY A 89 29.10 -0.69 -4.03
C GLY A 89 29.64 0.34 -3.04
N LEU A 90 29.29 0.19 -1.76
CA LEU A 90 30.05 0.74 -0.62
C LEU A 90 30.64 -0.39 0.20
#